data_AF-A0A4Z0R5C3-F1
#
_entry.id   AF-A0A4Z0R5C3-F1
#
_cell.length_a   1.000
_cell.length_b   1.000
_cell.length_c   1.000
_cell.angle_alpha   90.00
_cell.angle_beta   90.00
_cell.angle_gamma   90.00
#
_symmetry.space_group_name_H-M   'P 1'
#
loop_
_entity.id
_entity.type
_entity.pdbx_description
1 polymer ?
#
loop_
_entity_poly.entity_id
_entity_poly.type
_entity_poly.pdbx_seq_one_letter_code
_entity_poly.pdbx_strand_id
1 'polypeptide(L)' 'MLKRALKFAIGPSIGITIGGIIIPRIMFSSLYNETYPSIPLHASLYFVVGYILSFLVFLLIEWVKSKIKSK' A
#
# COMPACT_ATOMS: atom_id res chain seq x y z
N MET A 1 12.15 -14.98 4.78
CA MET A 1 12.09 -13.74 3.98
C MET A 1 10.66 -13.46 3.51
N LEU A 2 10.04 -14.37 2.77
CA LEU A 2 8.72 -14.15 2.16
C LEU A 2 7.58 -13.87 3.16
N LYS A 3 7.45 -14.69 4.23
CA LYS A 3 6.46 -14.45 5.30
C LYS A 3 6.63 -13.09 6.01
N ARG A 4 7.86 -12.58 6.13
CA ARG A 4 8.15 -11.28 6.74
C ARG A 4 7.76 -10.14 5.79
N ALA A 5 8.07 -10.29 4.50
CA ALA A 5 7.67 -9.35 3.46
C ALA A 5 6.14 -9.22 3.36
N LEU A 6 5.41 -10.34 3.40
CA LEU A 6 3.95 -10.35 3.37
C LEU A 6 3.33 -9.62 4.57
N LYS A 7 3.91 -9.78 5.77
CA LYS A 7 3.46 -9.05 6.97
C LYS A 7 3.83 -7.58 6.93
N PHE A 8 5.03 -7.25 6.43
CA PHE A 8 5.50 -5.87 6.31
C PHE A 8 4.60 -5.05 5.38
N ALA A 9 4.22 -5.60 4.23
CA ALA A 9 3.41 -4.90 3.24
C ALA A 9 2.04 -4.44 3.77
N ILE A 10 1.48 -5.08 4.80
CA ILE A 10 0.18 -4.73 5.38
C ILE A 10 0.18 -3.29 5.90
N GLY A 11 1.20 -2.90 6.68
CA GLY A 11 1.26 -1.57 7.31
C GLY A 11 1.23 -0.41 6.32
N PRO A 12 2.18 -0.35 5.37
CA PRO A 12 2.20 0.68 4.32
C PRO A 12 0.92 0.70 3.47
N SER A 13 0.34 -0.47 3.17
CA SER A 13 -0.90 -0.56 2.38
C SER A 13 -2.09 0.07 3.11
N ILE A 14 -2.22 -0.20 4.41
CA ILE A 14 -3.24 0.45 5.26
C ILE A 14 -3.00 1.95 5.28
N GLY A 15 -1.75 2.39 5.48
CA GLY A 15 -1.39 3.82 5.52
C GLY A 15 -1.75 4.55 4.22
N ILE A 16 -1.41 3.96 3.07
CA ILE A 16 -1.72 4.52 1.74
C ILE A 16 -3.24 4.56 1.52
N THR A 17 -3.97 3.51 1.92
CA THR A 17 -5.43 3.46 1.75
C THR A 17 -6.12 4.52 2.61
N ILE A 18 -5.71 4.66 3.88
CA ILE A 18 -6.28 5.68 4.77
C ILE A 18 -5.91 7.08 4.30
N GLY A 19 -4.63 7.34 4.05
CA GLY A 19 -4.13 8.67 3.69
C GLY A 19 -4.54 9.12 2.29
N GLY A 20 -4.62 8.19 1.33
CA GLY A 20 -4.93 8.50 -0.06
C GLY A 20 -6.43 8.52 -0.38
N ILE A 21 -7.26 7.80 0.39
CA ILE A 21 -8.69 7.65 0.08
C ILE A 21 -9.59 8.07 1.23
N ILE A 22 -9.39 7.51 2.43
CA ILE A 22 -10.34 7.72 3.53
C ILE A 22 -10.28 9.18 4.02
N ILE A 23 -9.08 9.69 4.32
CA ILE A 23 -8.92 11.06 4.85
C ILE A 23 -9.42 12.11 3.83
N PRO A 24 -9.01 12.09 2.54
CA PRO A 24 -9.48 13.08 1.58
C PRO A 24 -10.99 13.06 1.37
N ARG A 25 -11.64 11.88 1.43
CA ARG A 25 -13.08 11.74 1.25
C ARG A 25 -13.89 12.16 2.48
N ILE A 26 -13.29 12.15 3.67
CA ILE A 26 -13.90 12.72 4.87
C ILE A 26 -13.73 14.24 4.88
N MET A 27 -12.54 14.75 4.55
CA MET A 27 -12.24 16.19 4.60
C MET A 27 -12.86 16.98 3.43
N PHE A 28 -12.93 16.38 2.24
CA PHE A 28 -13.40 17.02 1.00
C PHE A 28 -14.49 16.16 0.36
N SER A 29 -15.49 15.80 1.16
CA SER A 29 -16.58 14.91 0.76
C SER A 29 -17.32 15.37 -0.50
N SER A 30 -17.55 16.68 -0.66
CA SER A 30 -18.21 17.24 -1.84
C SER A 30 -17.42 17.08 -3.14
N LEU A 31 -16.09 16.99 -3.10
CA LEU A 31 -15.26 16.79 -4.29
C LEU A 31 -15.13 15.32 -4.66
N TYR A 32 -15.02 14.43 -3.68
CA TYR A 32 -14.59 13.05 -3.92
C TYR A 32 -15.70 12.01 -3.75
N ASN A 33 -16.80 12.30 -3.05
CA ASN A 33 -17.84 11.29 -2.82
C ASN A 33 -18.80 11.08 -4.00
N GLU A 34 -18.95 12.08 -4.87
CA GLU A 34 -19.78 11.95 -6.09
C GLU A 34 -19.00 11.43 -7.31
N THR A 35 -17.69 11.21 -7.17
CA THR A 35 -16.83 10.71 -8.25
C THR A 35 -16.73 9.19 -8.24
N TYR A 36 -16.87 8.57 -9.42
CA TYR A 36 -16.49 7.17 -9.64
C TYR A 36 -14.97 7.00 -9.45
N PRO A 37 -14.47 5.90 -8.84
CA PRO A 37 -15.21 4.75 -8.30
C PRO A 37 -15.72 4.94 -6.86
N SER A 38 -16.65 4.07 -6.46
CA SER A 38 -17.19 4.04 -5.09
C SER A 38 -16.07 3.82 -4.06
N ILE A 39 -16.25 4.39 -2.87
CA ILE A 39 -15.29 4.35 -1.76
C ILE A 39 -14.72 2.94 -1.51
N PRO A 40 -15.53 1.87 -1.34
CA PRO A 40 -14.98 0.54 -1.07
C PRO A 40 -14.17 -0.03 -2.23
N LEU A 41 -14.57 0.27 -3.49
CA LEU A 41 -13.86 -0.20 -4.67
C LEU A 41 -12.51 0.50 -4.81
N HIS A 42 -12.50 1.83 -4.64
CA HIS A 42 -11.28 2.63 -4.67
C HIS A 42 -10.31 2.19 -3.56
N ALA A 43 -10.81 2.05 -2.33
CA ALA A 43 -10.03 1.62 -1.18
C ALA A 43 -9.40 0.25 -1.39
N SER A 44 -10.17 -0.69 -1.94
CA SER A 44 -9.69 -2.04 -2.25
C SER A 44 -8.59 -2.02 -3.31
N LEU A 45 -8.75 -1.23 -4.38
CA LEU A 45 -7.73 -1.10 -5.42
C LEU A 45 -6.43 -0.51 -4.87
N TYR A 46 -6.50 0.57 -4.10
CA TYR A 46 -5.33 1.18 -3.49
C TYR A 46 -4.64 0.27 -2.49
N PHE A 47 -5.41 -0.48 -1.71
CA PHE A 47 -4.86 -1.45 -0.78
C PHE A 47 -4.09 -2.55 -1.51
N VAL A 48 -4.67 -3.14 -2.56
CA VAL A 48 -4.03 -4.21 -3.35
C VAL A 48 -2.76 -3.70 -4.04
N VAL A 49 -2.83 -2.54 -4.71
CA VAL A 49 -1.68 -1.96 -5.40
C VAL A 49 -0.59 -1.57 -4.41
N GLY A 50 -0.95 -0.91 -3.31
CA GLY A 50 -0.04 -0.54 -2.23
C GLY A 50 0.64 -1.77 -1.63
N TYR A 51 -0.08 -2.88 -1.49
CA TYR A 51 0.44 -4.14 -0.97
C TYR A 51 1.47 -4.76 -1.89
N ILE A 52 1.15 -4.88 -3.19
CA ILE A 52 2.06 -5.43 -4.18
C ILE A 52 3.34 -4.60 -4.26
N LEU A 53 3.24 -3.27 -4.33
CA LEU A 53 4.39 -2.38 -4.39
C LEU A 53 5.25 -2.48 -3.12
N SER A 54 4.64 -2.42 -1.94
CA SER A 54 5.36 -2.51 -0.66
C SER A 54 6.06 -3.85 -0.49
N PHE A 55 5.41 -4.94 -0.93
CA PHE A 55 5.99 -6.27 -0.94
C PHE A 55 7.20 -6.37 -1.89
N LEU A 56 7.10 -5.84 -3.10
CA LEU A 56 8.19 -5.83 -4.10
C LEU A 56 9.40 -5.02 -3.60
N VAL A 57 9.17 -3.82 -3.06
CA VAL A 57 10.23 -2.98 -2.49
C VAL A 57 10.92 -3.69 -1.35
N PHE A 58 10.17 -4.34 -0.45
CA PHE A 58 10.76 -5.09 0.65
C PHE A 58 11.61 -6.27 0.15
N LEU A 59 11.13 -7.02 -0.86
CA LEU A 59 11.92 -8.09 -1.47
C LEU A 59 13.21 -7.58 -2.11
N LEU A 60 13.16 -6.45 -2.81
CA LEU A 60 14.35 -5.81 -3.38
C LEU A 60 15.37 -5.45 -2.29
N ILE A 61 14.91 -4.84 -1.20
CA ILE A 61 15.78 -4.48 -0.06
C ILE A 61 16.44 -5.73 0.54
N GLU A 62 15.68 -6.80 0.77
CA GLU A 62 16.22 -8.06 1.31
C GLU A 62 17.21 -8.72 0.33
N TRP A 63 16.93 -8.67 -0.98
CA TRP A 63 17.82 -9.21 -2.00
C TRP A 63 19.15 -8.44 -2.04
N VAL A 64 19.11 -7.11 -2.03
CA VAL A 64 20.31 -6.27 -1.98
C VAL A 64 21.11 -6.55 -0.70
N LYS A 65 20.47 -6.61 0.46
CA LYS A 65 21.12 -6.97 1.73
C LYS A 65 21.80 -8.33 1.66
N SER A 66 21.16 -9.31 1.02
CA SER A 66 21.73 -10.65 0.85
C SER A 66 22.97 -10.64 -0.05
N LYS A 67 23.02 -9.79 -1.08
CA LYS A 67 24.18 -9.64 -1.95
C LYS A 67 25.35 -8.93 -1.26
N ILE A 68 25.07 -7.93 -0.44
CA ILE A 68 26.08 -7.21 0.33
C ILE A 68 26.69 -8.10 1.42
N LYS A 69 25.88 -8.89 2.13
CA LYS A 69 26.37 -9.79 3.20
C LYS A 69 27.14 -11.02 2.69
N SER A 70 26.97 -11.37 1.42
CA SER A 70 27.68 -12.50 0.79
C SER A 70 29.09 -12.15 0.33
N LYS A 71 29.50 -10.89 0.47
CA LYS A 71 30.81 -10.35 0.10
C LYS A 71 31.58 -9.99 1.37
#